data_AF-A0A7Y4SUR0-F1
#
_entry.id   AF-A0A7Y4SUR0-F1
#
_cell.length_a   1.000
_cell.length_b   1.000
_cell.length_c   1.000
_cell.angle_alpha   90.00
_cell.angle_beta   90.00
_cell.angle_gamma   90.00
#
_symmetry.space_group_name_H-M   'P 1'
#
loop_
_entity.id
_entity.type
_entity.pdbx_description
1 polymer ?
#
loop_
_entity_poly.entity_id
_entity_poly.type
_entity_poly.pdbx_seq_one_letter_code
_entity_poly.pdbx_strand_id
1 'polypeptide(L)' 'TETSELFDLAADLSEARDLAPERPERAAELRAGLFRWLDAVGAERPRRR' A
#
# COMPACT_ATOMS: atom_id res chain seq x y z
N THR A 1 -10.57 -8.55 -4.57
CA THR A 1 -9.12 -8.29 -4.57
C THR A 1 -8.89 -7.08 -3.67
N GLU A 2 -7.87 -7.09 -2.80
CA GLU A 2 -7.54 -5.87 -2.05
C GLU A 2 -6.93 -4.86 -3.03
N THR A 3 -7.48 -3.65 -3.07
CA THR A 3 -6.95 -2.51 -3.83
C THR A 3 -5.93 -1.77 -2.98
N SER A 4 -4.88 -1.23 -3.60
CA SER A 4 -3.87 -0.39 -2.93
C SER A 4 -3.96 1.01 -3.48
N GLU A 5 -3.84 2.00 -2.60
CA GLU A 5 -3.79 3.43 -2.95
C GLU A 5 -2.35 3.92 -2.77
N LEU A 6 -1.94 4.89 -3.58
CA LEU A 6 -0.60 5.46 -3.54
C LEU A 6 -0.66 6.99 -3.57
N PHE A 7 -0.10 7.64 -2.55
CA PHE A 7 -0.07 9.10 -2.45
C PHE A 7 1.36 9.63 -2.41
N ASP A 8 1.56 10.83 -2.97
CA ASP A 8 2.81 11.58 -2.87
C ASP A 8 2.64 12.68 -1.82
N LEU A 9 3.04 12.41 -0.59
CA LEU A 9 2.83 13.33 0.54
C LEU A 9 3.57 14.67 0.41
N ALA A 10 4.59 14.77 -0.45
CA ALA A 10 5.28 16.03 -0.71
C ALA A 10 4.47 16.95 -1.63
N ALA A 11 3.70 16.37 -2.56
CA ALA A 11 2.88 17.10 -3.53
C ALA A 11 1.38 17.13 -3.19
N ASP A 12 0.92 16.20 -2.38
CA ASP A 12 -0.49 15.98 -2.01
C ASP A 12 -0.60 15.49 -0.57
N LEU A 13 -0.43 16.42 0.37
CA LEU A 13 -0.54 16.15 1.81
C LEU A 13 -1.96 15.71 2.23
N SER A 14 -2.97 16.06 1.43
CA SER A 14 -4.37 15.72 1.68
C SER A 14 -4.77 14.33 1.20
N GLU A 15 -3.86 13.60 0.52
CA GLU A 15 -4.15 12.30 -0.09
C GLU A 15 -5.37 12.36 -1.05
N ALA A 16 -5.51 13.47 -1.77
CA ALA A 16 -6.66 13.72 -2.63
C ALA A 16 -6.57 12.99 -3.98
N ARG A 17 -5.37 12.57 -4.40
CA ARG A 17 -5.11 11.95 -5.70
C ARG A 17 -4.41 10.60 -5.54
N ASP A 18 -5.15 9.53 -5.80
CA ASP A 18 -4.57 8.20 -5.91
C ASP A 18 -3.72 8.05 -7.19
N LEU A 19 -2.46 7.70 -7.00
CA LEU A 19 -1.46 7.45 -8.05
C LEU A 19 -1.26 5.96 -8.32
N ALA A 20 -1.93 5.05 -7.62
CA ALA A 20 -1.74 3.61 -7.82
C ALA A 20 -2.04 3.15 -9.26
N PRO A 21 -3.06 3.67 -9.97
CA PRO A 21 -3.29 3.35 -11.38
C PRO A 21 -2.17 3.83 -12.32
N GLU A 22 -1.49 4.91 -11.94
CA GLU A 22 -0.44 5.56 -12.74
C GLU A 22 0.96 5.02 -12.43
N ARG A 23 1.16 4.42 -11.25
CA ARG A 23 2.44 3.89 -10.77
C ARG A 23 2.29 2.50 -10.11
N PRO A 24 1.80 1.49 -10.86
CA PRO A 24 1.46 0.19 -10.28
C PRO A 24 2.67 -0.56 -9.71
N GLU A 25 3.87 -0.41 -10.29
CA GLU A 25 5.10 -1.04 -9.80
C GLU A 25 5.48 -0.48 -8.42
N ARG A 26 5.33 0.84 -8.22
CA ARG A 26 5.65 1.48 -6.95
C ARG A 26 4.67 1.07 -5.84
N ALA A 27 3.38 0.98 -6.19
CA ALA A 27 2.37 0.47 -5.27
C ALA A 27 2.67 -0.99 -4.88
N ALA A 28 3.07 -1.84 -5.84
CA ALA A 28 3.44 -3.23 -5.58
C ALA A 28 4.68 -3.36 -4.68
N GLU A 29 5.71 -2.53 -4.89
CA GLU A 29 6.92 -2.50 -4.08
C GLU A 29 6.63 -2.15 -2.61
N LEU A 30 5.86 -1.07 -2.39
CA LEU A 30 5.47 -0.63 -1.05
C LEU A 30 4.56 -1.67 -0.36
N ARG A 31 3.63 -2.26 -1.10
CA ARG A 31 2.79 -3.37 -0.60
C ARG A 31 3.63 -4.56 -0.18
N ALA A 32 4.64 -4.95 -0.96
CA ALA A 32 5.56 -6.01 -0.58
C ALA A 32 6.37 -5.65 0.67
N GLY A 33 6.80 -4.38 0.80
CA GLY A 33 7.43 -3.86 2.01
C GLY A 33 6.56 -3.97 3.25
N LEU A 34 5.29 -3.58 3.13
CA LEU A 34 4.29 -3.72 4.19
C LEU A 34 4.14 -5.18 4.62
N PHE A 35 3.96 -6.12 3.67
CA PHE A 35 3.81 -7.53 4.03
C PHE A 35 5.05 -8.13 4.70
N ARG A 36 6.26 -7.79 4.23
CA ARG A 36 7.49 -8.23 4.89
C ARG A 36 7.56 -7.75 6.34
N TRP A 37 7.17 -6.50 6.60
CA TRP A 37 7.13 -5.96 7.95
C TRP A 37 6.07 -6.64 8.82
N LEU A 38 4.85 -6.82 8.29
CA LEU A 38 3.77 -7.54 8.98
C LEU A 38 4.18 -8.97 9.36
N ASP A 39 4.84 -9.68 8.44
CA ASP A 39 5.39 -11.01 8.70
C ASP A 39 6.45 -10.97 9.83
N ALA A 40 7.35 -9.98 9.80
CA ALA A 40 8.43 -9.85 10.78
C ALA A 40 7.94 -9.56 12.21
N VAL A 41 6.84 -8.82 12.36
CA VAL A 41 6.25 -8.51 13.67
C VAL A 41 5.19 -9.52 14.12
N GLY A 42 4.89 -10.53 13.30
CA GLY A 42 3.87 -11.53 13.60
C GLY A 42 2.45 -10.95 13.61
N ALA A 43 2.17 -9.94 12.78
CA ALA A 43 0.86 -9.31 12.74
C ALA A 43 -0.22 -10.28 12.25
N GLU A 44 -1.36 -10.31 12.96
CA GLU A 44 -2.53 -11.05 12.52
C GLU A 44 -3.19 -10.36 11.32
N ARG A 45 -3.51 -11.14 10.27
CA ARG A 45 -4.16 -10.63 9.06
C ARG A 45 -5.60 -11.12 8.98
N PRO A 46 -6.56 -10.27 8.59
CA PRO A 46 -7.92 -10.72 8.33
C PRO A 46 -7.89 -11.82 7.28
N ARG A 47 -8.46 -12.98 7.61
CA ARG A 47 -8.72 -14.02 6.62
C ARG A 47 -9.99 -13.63 5.88
N ARG A 48 -9.96 -13.63 4.53
CA ARG A 48 -11.19 -13.52 3.75
C ARG A 48 -12.14 -14.64 4.21
N ARG A 49 -13.34 -14.27 4.66
CA ARG A 49 -14.46 -15.19 4.84
C ARG A 49 -14.97 -15.66 3.49
#